data_AF-A0A955IK29-F1
#
_entry.id   AF-A0A955IK29-F1
#
_cell.length_a   1.000
_cell.length_b   1.000
_cell.length_c   1.000
_cell.angle_alpha   90.00
_cell.angle_beta   90.00
_cell.angle_gamma   90.00
#
_symmetry.space_group_name_H-M   'P 1'
#
loop_
_entity.id
_entity.type
_entity.pdbx_description
1 polymer ?
#
loop_
_entity_poly.entity_id
_entity_poly.type
_entity_poly.pdbx_seq_one_letter_code
_entity_poly.pdbx_strand_id
1 'polypeptide(L)'
;MAMYDAIVASEIGQMENIEDMQADPMAMMKAMNIIRNAWKKNNLEFIKTAGELVELNRRTHRQLASVLQRDSARALRRAFHRKAYRRVATGNDFADRQFERVLKHADDMSPDIVEAVRLAFDRFDDVEQRLSAEMCDELDAIRRSRREAPFDQMFQPVSQDKFNAVRERRDEVSRAAIEELSLLLGDERFAALVGEDDGAAAPMALGNVTLSSDAGGTVAVSVSAAEMPGTPRSSRDGGSDDYLPPPIRAATLDRYLRDLGATADQAAIAGMLHEDYLAAWDQVEQTDVAAMKAAQASIWSDEGGDRESRIEAADTLRRRALDAMLALDARLFNDLGATVLDAAQLPRLERIRLRRERIVYNRSDQSSNMFGGGTREGDLDLSVLVDEIVADASRTPADDLLAEYERDVHAHIIARYQQRLAFSKMNVMLTARMQREQGVNYWQEIQPGLRKVREAGDAIAALNRSYAPRITAALPAESARLFREQYKRRAFPGIYEERNIARQRFDDVSRLDLSVPQRRRLEAMEAEFEAKYDAACDKLVELAMVDSGFPMSENPEEWNDWQDRQVVRQRLNFEREELGQAAVLRLRTLLDEQQRSLVNMDVIDHRDSPWD
;
A
#
# COMPACT_ATOMS: atom_id res chain seq x y z
N MET A 1 -14.79 30.47 -1.55
CA MET A 1 -15.85 31.49 -1.35
C MET A 1 -15.94 31.90 0.11
N ALA A 2 -16.54 31.14 1.03
CA ALA A 2 -16.73 31.59 2.43
C ALA A 2 -15.43 32.00 3.19
N MET A 3 -14.28 31.37 2.92
CA MET A 3 -12.99 31.80 3.48
C MET A 3 -12.52 33.13 2.90
N TYR A 4 -12.70 33.31 1.59
CA TYR A 4 -12.42 34.57 0.89
C TYR A 4 -13.36 35.68 1.38
N ASP A 5 -14.65 35.39 1.53
CA ASP A 5 -15.64 36.33 2.06
C ASP A 5 -15.32 36.75 3.50
N ALA A 6 -14.80 35.84 4.32
CA ALA A 6 -14.35 36.15 5.68
C ALA A 6 -13.07 37.02 5.71
N ILE A 7 -12.17 36.84 4.74
CA ILE A 7 -10.98 37.69 4.56
C ILE A 7 -11.41 39.07 4.08
N VAL A 8 -12.27 39.15 3.06
CA VAL A 8 -12.80 40.40 2.49
C VAL A 8 -13.64 41.18 3.51
N ALA A 9 -14.45 40.50 4.31
CA ALA A 9 -15.27 41.12 5.36
C ALA A 9 -14.45 41.58 6.58
N SER A 10 -13.18 41.19 6.67
CA SER A 10 -12.27 41.69 7.69
C SER A 10 -11.52 42.93 7.21
N GLU A 11 -11.04 43.77 8.13
CA GLU A 11 -10.20 44.94 7.82
C GLU A 11 -8.92 44.59 7.04
N ILE A 12 -8.56 43.30 6.92
CA ILE A 12 -7.44 42.80 6.12
C ILE A 12 -7.76 42.84 4.62
N GLY A 13 -9.03 42.70 4.22
CA GLY A 13 -9.44 42.87 2.82
C GLY A 13 -9.25 44.29 2.29
N GLN A 14 -8.96 45.26 3.17
CA GLN A 14 -8.63 46.64 2.81
C GLN A 14 -7.12 46.89 2.70
N MET A 15 -6.27 45.92 3.03
CA MET A 15 -4.83 45.99 2.75
C MET A 15 -4.64 45.66 1.27
N GLU A 16 -4.26 46.65 0.46
CA GLU A 16 -4.20 46.53 -1.01
C GLU A 16 -3.12 45.53 -1.49
N ASN A 17 -2.21 45.10 -0.60
CA ASN A 17 -1.02 44.34 -0.93
C ASN A 17 -0.54 43.48 0.25
N ILE A 18 -0.16 42.23 -0.04
CA ILE A 18 0.35 41.24 0.94
C ILE A 18 1.60 41.74 1.67
N GLU A 19 2.38 42.62 1.03
CA GLU A 19 3.60 43.22 1.58
C GLU A 19 3.32 44.05 2.84
N ASP A 20 2.23 44.80 2.89
CA ASP A 20 1.85 45.60 4.07
C ASP A 20 1.43 44.70 5.24
N MET A 21 0.84 43.55 4.93
CA MET A 21 0.45 42.54 5.91
C MET A 21 1.65 41.78 6.49
N GLN A 22 2.74 41.66 5.72
CA GLN A 22 4.01 41.08 6.16
C GLN A 22 4.84 42.07 7.00
N ALA A 23 4.69 43.37 6.77
CA ALA A 23 5.41 44.42 7.51
C ALA A 23 4.90 44.62 8.95
N ASP A 24 3.65 44.24 9.25
CA ASP A 24 3.06 44.32 10.59
C ASP A 24 2.75 42.91 11.17
N PRO A 25 3.58 42.39 12.09
CA PRO A 25 3.35 41.10 12.75
C PRO A 25 2.00 40.98 13.46
N MET A 26 1.44 42.09 13.97
CA MET A 26 0.13 42.09 14.62
C MET A 26 -1.00 41.96 13.60
N ALA A 27 -0.87 42.61 12.43
CA ALA A 27 -1.79 42.43 11.31
C ALA A 27 -1.77 40.98 10.79
N MET A 28 -0.59 40.40 10.61
CA MET A 28 -0.44 39.00 10.23
C MET A 28 -1.06 38.05 11.26
N MET A 29 -0.83 38.26 12.56
CA MET A 29 -1.44 37.43 13.62
C MET A 29 -2.97 37.56 13.62
N LYS A 30 -3.51 38.77 13.42
CA LYS A 30 -4.96 39.00 13.28
C LYS A 30 -5.51 38.29 12.04
N ALA A 31 -4.81 38.33 10.92
CA ALA A 31 -5.17 37.63 9.69
C ALA A 31 -5.17 36.12 9.86
N MET A 32 -4.12 35.57 10.46
CA MET A 32 -4.04 34.14 10.78
C MET A 32 -5.16 33.71 11.73
N ASN A 33 -5.54 34.53 12.70
CA ASN A 33 -6.68 34.24 13.58
C ASN A 33 -8.02 34.26 12.83
N ILE A 34 -8.22 35.20 11.91
CA ILE A 34 -9.43 35.28 11.08
C ILE A 34 -9.51 34.09 10.12
N ILE A 35 -8.41 33.76 9.43
CA ILE A 35 -8.31 32.58 8.57
C ILE A 35 -8.56 31.31 9.38
N ARG A 36 -7.94 31.17 10.57
CA ARG A 36 -8.16 30.02 11.46
C ARG A 36 -9.62 29.91 11.89
N ASN A 37 -10.28 31.01 12.23
CA ASN A 37 -11.69 31.01 12.64
C ASN A 37 -12.64 30.71 11.47
N ALA A 38 -12.39 31.30 10.30
CA ALA A 38 -13.13 31.04 9.07
C ALA A 38 -12.95 29.58 8.64
N TRP A 39 -11.72 29.07 8.69
CA TRP A 39 -11.40 27.67 8.45
C TRP A 39 -12.13 26.78 9.45
N LYS A 40 -12.07 27.06 10.75
CA LYS A 40 -12.79 26.28 11.78
C LYS A 40 -14.30 26.25 11.49
N LYS A 41 -14.93 27.38 11.20
CA LYS A 41 -16.36 27.47 10.89
C LYS A 41 -16.73 26.71 9.62
N ASN A 42 -16.04 26.98 8.51
CA ASN A 42 -16.31 26.35 7.22
C ASN A 42 -15.99 24.85 7.25
N ASN A 43 -14.92 24.46 7.94
CA ASN A 43 -14.55 23.08 8.14
C ASN A 43 -15.63 22.36 8.95
N LEU A 44 -16.20 22.96 10.00
CA LEU A 44 -17.31 22.37 10.75
C LEU A 44 -18.57 22.15 9.88
N GLU A 45 -18.94 23.12 9.04
CA GLU A 45 -20.07 22.97 8.11
C GLU A 45 -19.78 21.90 7.04
N PHE A 46 -18.61 21.94 6.43
CA PHE A 46 -18.16 20.92 5.47
C PHE A 46 -18.18 19.53 6.10
N ILE A 47 -17.64 19.40 7.31
CA ILE A 47 -17.63 18.18 8.11
C ILE A 47 -19.05 17.67 8.34
N LYS A 48 -19.98 18.55 8.72
CA LYS A 48 -21.38 18.22 8.96
C LYS A 48 -22.01 17.68 7.68
N THR A 49 -21.91 18.41 6.57
CA THR A 49 -22.42 18.01 5.26
C THR A 49 -21.81 16.68 4.80
N ALA A 50 -20.51 16.49 4.99
CA ALA A 50 -19.84 15.22 4.70
C ALA A 50 -20.35 14.08 5.57
N GLY A 51 -20.70 14.34 6.84
CA GLY A 51 -21.35 13.37 7.73
C GLY A 51 -22.74 12.97 7.25
N GLU A 52 -23.57 13.95 6.91
CA GLU A 52 -24.92 13.73 6.36
C GLU A 52 -24.88 12.94 5.04
N LEU A 53 -23.91 13.26 4.17
CA LEU A 53 -23.70 12.52 2.91
C LEU A 53 -23.27 11.07 3.17
N VAL A 54 -22.39 10.83 4.14
CA VAL A 54 -21.99 9.48 4.55
C VAL A 54 -23.21 8.68 5.05
N GLU A 55 -24.04 9.28 5.91
CA GLU A 55 -25.26 8.64 6.41
C GLU A 55 -26.27 8.35 5.29
N LEU A 56 -26.47 9.30 4.38
CA LEU A 56 -27.33 9.14 3.21
C LEU A 56 -26.83 7.98 2.33
N ASN A 57 -25.54 7.95 2.01
CA ASN A 57 -24.93 6.89 1.21
C ASN A 57 -25.09 5.52 1.87
N ARG A 58 -24.88 5.41 3.19
CA ARG A 58 -25.09 4.15 3.92
C ARG A 58 -26.55 3.71 3.90
N ARG A 59 -27.49 4.66 4.07
CA ARG A 59 -28.94 4.38 4.02
C ARG A 59 -29.36 3.88 2.64
N THR A 60 -28.97 4.60 1.59
CA THR A 60 -29.23 4.24 0.20
C THR A 60 -28.63 2.87 -0.13
N HIS A 61 -27.38 2.63 0.27
CA HIS A 61 -26.73 1.33 0.10
C HIS A 61 -27.52 0.18 0.76
N ARG A 62 -27.95 0.35 2.03
CA ARG A 62 -28.75 -0.68 2.73
C ARG A 62 -30.10 -0.90 2.06
N GLN A 63 -30.77 0.17 1.62
CA GLN A 63 -32.05 0.08 0.90
C GLN A 63 -31.89 -0.67 -0.42
N LEU A 64 -30.87 -0.33 -1.23
CA LEU A 64 -30.57 -1.03 -2.47
C LEU A 64 -30.24 -2.51 -2.22
N ALA A 65 -29.36 -2.80 -1.26
CA ALA A 65 -29.02 -4.17 -0.91
C ALA A 65 -30.23 -5.00 -0.47
N SER A 66 -31.23 -4.39 0.19
CA SER A 66 -32.44 -5.07 0.66
C SER A 66 -33.43 -5.48 -0.45
N VAL A 67 -33.35 -4.85 -1.62
CA VAL A 67 -34.25 -5.13 -2.76
C VAL A 67 -33.58 -5.96 -3.87
N LEU A 68 -32.26 -6.16 -3.77
CA LEU A 68 -31.49 -6.96 -4.70
C LEU A 68 -31.54 -8.45 -4.33
N GLN A 69 -31.38 -9.32 -5.34
CA GLN A 69 -31.07 -10.72 -5.10
C GLN A 69 -29.77 -10.85 -4.31
N ARG A 70 -29.62 -11.92 -3.52
CA ARG A 70 -28.53 -12.10 -2.55
C ARG A 70 -27.14 -11.89 -3.15
N ASP A 71 -26.85 -12.48 -4.31
CA ASP A 71 -25.56 -12.33 -4.99
C ASP A 71 -25.30 -10.90 -5.45
N SER A 72 -26.31 -10.25 -6.02
CA SER A 72 -26.24 -8.84 -6.44
C SER A 72 -26.09 -7.90 -5.24
N ALA A 73 -26.76 -8.19 -4.13
CA ALA A 73 -26.61 -7.47 -2.87
C ALA A 73 -25.18 -7.64 -2.33
N ARG A 74 -24.64 -8.86 -2.33
CA ARG A 74 -23.26 -9.16 -1.93
C ARG A 74 -22.24 -8.40 -2.78
N ALA A 75 -22.42 -8.41 -4.10
CA ALA A 75 -21.56 -7.66 -5.03
C ALA A 75 -21.62 -6.14 -4.79
N LEU A 76 -22.83 -5.59 -4.61
CA LEU A 76 -23.03 -4.17 -4.28
C LEU A 76 -22.33 -3.81 -2.96
N ARG A 77 -22.49 -4.62 -1.91
CA ARG A 77 -21.84 -4.42 -0.60
C ARG A 77 -20.32 -4.39 -0.73
N ARG A 78 -19.74 -5.36 -1.44
CA ARG A 78 -18.29 -5.41 -1.69
C ARG A 78 -17.79 -4.19 -2.45
N ALA A 79 -18.52 -3.74 -3.47
CA ALA A 79 -18.19 -2.52 -4.20
C ALA A 79 -18.27 -1.26 -3.31
N PHE A 80 -19.33 -1.15 -2.51
CA PHE A 80 -19.53 -0.04 -1.59
C PHE A 80 -18.43 0.04 -0.53
N HIS A 81 -18.12 -1.07 0.16
CA HIS A 81 -17.05 -1.08 1.17
C HIS A 81 -15.68 -0.79 0.55
N ARG A 82 -15.33 -1.39 -0.60
CA ARG A 82 -14.06 -1.09 -1.28
C ARG A 82 -13.89 0.38 -1.63
N LYS A 83 -14.97 1.04 -2.03
CA LYS A 83 -14.96 2.45 -2.45
C LYS A 83 -15.06 3.44 -1.29
N ALA A 84 -16.04 3.28 -0.41
CA ALA A 84 -16.34 4.24 0.66
C ALA A 84 -15.62 3.93 2.00
N TYR A 85 -15.25 2.67 2.21
CA TYR A 85 -14.68 2.16 3.46
C TYR A 85 -13.49 1.24 3.21
N ARG A 86 -12.48 1.72 2.47
CA ARG A 86 -11.31 0.92 2.07
C ARG A 86 -10.70 0.17 3.26
N ARG A 87 -10.61 0.79 4.44
CA ARG A 87 -10.09 0.17 5.67
C ARG A 87 -10.93 -1.02 6.18
N VAL A 88 -12.24 -1.00 5.94
CA VAL A 88 -13.15 -2.12 6.24
C VAL A 88 -13.01 -3.20 5.16
N ALA A 89 -12.85 -2.83 3.89
CA ALA A 89 -12.68 -3.82 2.82
C ALA A 89 -11.30 -4.52 2.82
N THR A 90 -10.27 -3.91 3.41
CA THR A 90 -8.91 -4.46 3.38
C THR A 90 -8.80 -5.64 4.35
N GLY A 91 -8.39 -6.81 3.85
CA GLY A 91 -7.88 -7.90 4.70
C GLY A 91 -8.78 -9.12 4.88
N ASN A 92 -10.01 -9.16 4.34
CA ASN A 92 -10.93 -10.28 4.62
C ASN A 92 -11.69 -10.87 3.41
N ASP A 93 -11.22 -10.62 2.19
CA ASP A 93 -11.78 -11.30 1.01
C ASP A 93 -11.27 -12.76 0.89
N PHE A 94 -10.62 -13.31 1.92
CA PHE A 94 -10.01 -14.65 1.83
C PHE A 94 -11.08 -15.75 1.83
N ALA A 95 -11.87 -15.86 2.90
CA ALA A 95 -12.94 -16.87 2.99
C ALA A 95 -13.93 -16.77 1.82
N ASP A 96 -14.40 -15.56 1.51
CA ASP A 96 -15.26 -15.28 0.36
C ASP A 96 -14.67 -15.80 -0.97
N ARG A 97 -13.39 -15.52 -1.25
CA ARG A 97 -12.71 -16.04 -2.45
C ARG A 97 -12.59 -17.56 -2.45
N GLN A 98 -12.40 -18.20 -1.30
CA GLN A 98 -12.34 -19.66 -1.22
C GLN A 98 -13.69 -20.31 -1.47
N PHE A 99 -14.77 -19.77 -0.91
CA PHE A 99 -16.13 -20.22 -1.25
C PHE A 99 -16.42 -20.04 -2.74
N GLU A 100 -16.12 -18.88 -3.31
CA GLU A 100 -16.30 -18.64 -4.76
C GLU A 100 -15.47 -19.58 -5.62
N ARG A 101 -14.23 -19.88 -5.22
CA ARG A 101 -13.35 -20.82 -5.93
C ARG A 101 -13.93 -22.23 -5.90
N VAL A 102 -14.34 -22.71 -4.74
CA VAL A 102 -14.97 -24.03 -4.59
C VAL A 102 -16.26 -24.12 -5.40
N LEU A 103 -17.12 -23.09 -5.35
CA LEU A 103 -18.39 -23.07 -6.09
C LEU A 103 -18.22 -22.97 -7.61
N LYS A 104 -17.07 -22.51 -8.12
CA LYS A 104 -16.74 -22.60 -9.57
C LYS A 104 -16.54 -24.04 -10.03
N HIS A 105 -16.22 -24.95 -9.12
CA HIS A 105 -16.08 -26.39 -9.36
C HIS A 105 -17.31 -27.19 -8.90
N ALA A 106 -18.48 -26.54 -8.81
CA ALA A 106 -19.72 -27.19 -8.38
C ALA A 106 -20.10 -28.41 -9.23
N ASP A 107 -19.79 -28.39 -10.53
CA ASP A 107 -20.08 -29.50 -11.45
C ASP A 107 -19.27 -30.76 -11.15
N ASP A 108 -18.14 -30.64 -10.43
CA ASP A 108 -17.26 -31.74 -10.02
C ASP A 108 -17.63 -32.33 -8.64
N MET A 109 -18.68 -31.79 -8.00
CA MET A 109 -19.10 -32.15 -6.64
C MET A 109 -20.50 -32.77 -6.62
N SER A 110 -20.83 -33.51 -5.56
CA SER A 110 -22.20 -34.00 -5.39
C SER A 110 -23.14 -32.82 -5.10
N PRO A 111 -24.41 -32.87 -5.55
CA PRO A 111 -25.39 -31.82 -5.25
C PRO A 111 -25.52 -31.49 -3.76
N ASP A 112 -25.41 -32.51 -2.90
CA ASP A 112 -25.50 -32.35 -1.44
C ASP A 112 -24.32 -31.53 -0.88
N ILE A 113 -23.09 -31.76 -1.37
CA ILE A 113 -21.91 -30.97 -0.97
C ILE A 113 -22.05 -29.54 -1.48
N VAL A 114 -22.47 -29.35 -2.73
CA VAL A 114 -22.69 -28.02 -3.31
C VAL A 114 -23.69 -27.22 -2.47
N GLU A 115 -24.79 -27.85 -2.07
CA GLU A 115 -25.81 -27.20 -1.24
C GLU A 115 -25.28 -26.90 0.17
N ALA A 116 -24.53 -27.82 0.77
CA ALA A 116 -23.90 -27.58 2.07
C ALA A 116 -22.89 -26.43 2.04
N VAL A 117 -22.07 -26.33 0.98
CA VAL A 117 -21.11 -25.24 0.77
C VAL A 117 -21.84 -23.91 0.57
N ARG A 118 -22.93 -23.87 -0.22
CA ARG A 118 -23.75 -22.66 -0.39
C ARG A 118 -24.35 -22.19 0.92
N LEU A 119 -24.88 -23.11 1.72
CA LEU A 119 -25.47 -22.78 3.01
C LEU A 119 -24.42 -22.27 4.01
N ALA A 120 -23.22 -22.86 4.02
CA ALA A 120 -22.09 -22.37 4.81
C ALA A 120 -21.63 -20.98 4.36
N PHE A 121 -21.53 -20.76 3.05
CA PHE A 121 -21.18 -19.46 2.47
C PHE A 121 -22.19 -18.37 2.87
N ASP A 122 -23.48 -18.71 2.82
CA ASP A 122 -24.54 -17.79 3.21
C ASP A 122 -24.49 -17.42 4.69
N ARG A 123 -24.26 -18.39 5.59
CA ARG A 123 -24.04 -18.11 7.01
C ARG A 123 -22.85 -17.19 7.24
N PHE A 124 -21.73 -17.47 6.57
CA PHE A 124 -20.52 -16.64 6.65
C PHE A 124 -20.81 -15.20 6.19
N ASP A 125 -21.42 -15.01 5.02
CA ASP A 125 -21.75 -13.70 4.45
C ASP A 125 -22.68 -12.89 5.36
N ASP A 126 -23.66 -13.53 6.02
CA ASP A 126 -24.56 -12.84 6.95
C ASP A 126 -23.82 -12.32 8.20
N VAL A 127 -22.87 -13.09 8.74
CA VAL A 127 -22.05 -12.67 9.88
C VAL A 127 -21.03 -11.61 9.46
N GLU A 128 -20.36 -11.81 8.33
CA GLU A 128 -19.41 -10.86 7.74
C GLU A 128 -20.06 -9.51 7.51
N GLN A 129 -21.27 -9.48 6.95
CA GLN A 129 -22.01 -8.26 6.67
C GLN A 129 -22.26 -7.45 7.94
N ARG A 130 -22.67 -8.11 9.04
CA ARG A 130 -22.93 -7.43 10.31
C ARG A 130 -21.66 -6.83 10.90
N LEU A 131 -20.58 -7.60 10.91
CA LEU A 131 -19.29 -7.12 11.42
C LEU A 131 -18.72 -6.00 10.55
N SER A 132 -18.85 -6.08 9.22
CA SER A 132 -18.49 -4.99 8.32
C SER A 132 -19.31 -3.72 8.55
N ALA A 133 -20.61 -3.86 8.85
CA ALA A 133 -21.46 -2.71 9.21
C ALA A 133 -21.01 -2.06 10.54
N GLU A 134 -20.70 -2.87 11.55
CA GLU A 134 -20.17 -2.43 12.85
C GLU A 134 -18.79 -1.75 12.71
N MET A 135 -17.89 -2.29 11.88
CA MET A 135 -16.62 -1.65 11.55
C MET A 135 -16.82 -0.29 10.85
N CYS A 136 -17.82 -0.16 9.97
CA CYS A 136 -18.16 1.14 9.38
C CYS A 136 -18.64 2.13 10.44
N ASP A 137 -19.47 1.68 11.40
CA ASP A 137 -19.94 2.52 12.52
C ASP A 137 -18.78 3.01 13.38
N GLU A 138 -17.84 2.14 13.73
CA GLU A 138 -16.66 2.51 14.51
C GLU A 138 -15.72 3.44 13.72
N LEU A 139 -15.55 3.23 12.41
CA LEU A 139 -14.75 4.14 11.58
C LEU A 139 -15.39 5.53 11.47
N ASP A 140 -16.71 5.59 11.36
CA ASP A 140 -17.45 6.86 11.36
C ASP A 140 -17.40 7.53 12.74
N ALA A 141 -17.40 6.77 13.83
CA ALA A 141 -17.16 7.28 15.18
C ALA A 141 -15.75 7.86 15.33
N ILE A 142 -14.70 7.18 14.83
CA ILE A 142 -13.32 7.70 14.77
C ILE A 142 -13.26 8.99 13.95
N ARG A 143 -13.93 9.03 12.79
CA ARG A 143 -13.96 10.23 11.95
C ARG A 143 -14.63 11.40 12.69
N ARG A 144 -15.78 11.16 13.33
CA ARG A 144 -16.50 12.16 14.13
C ARG A 144 -15.67 12.67 15.31
N SER A 145 -15.02 11.79 16.07
CA SER A 145 -14.19 12.23 17.20
C SER A 145 -13.00 13.08 16.74
N ARG A 146 -12.33 12.73 15.63
CA ARG A 146 -11.25 13.54 15.05
C ARG A 146 -11.72 14.91 14.53
N ARG A 147 -12.97 14.99 14.10
CA ARG A 147 -13.58 16.24 13.60
C ARG A 147 -13.86 17.22 14.74
N GLU A 148 -14.21 16.71 15.91
CA GLU A 148 -14.57 17.50 17.10
C GLU A 148 -13.37 17.78 18.00
N ALA A 149 -12.32 16.97 17.92
CA ALA A 149 -11.10 17.15 18.66
C ALA A 149 -10.39 18.46 18.25
N PRO A 150 -9.90 19.27 19.22
CA PRO A 150 -8.99 20.37 18.90
C PRO A 150 -7.71 19.80 18.23
N PHE A 151 -6.99 20.63 17.47
CA PHE A 151 -5.91 20.17 16.58
C PHE A 151 -4.83 19.35 17.31
N ASP A 152 -4.53 19.73 18.55
CA ASP A 152 -3.64 19.06 19.49
C ASP A 152 -4.15 17.68 19.97
N GLN A 153 -5.43 17.37 19.81
CA GLN A 153 -6.07 16.10 20.17
C GLN A 153 -6.47 15.24 18.96
N MET A 154 -6.28 15.69 17.72
CA MET A 154 -6.63 14.92 16.50
C MET A 154 -5.91 13.55 16.41
N PHE A 155 -4.82 13.38 17.15
CA PHE A 155 -3.99 12.17 17.15
C PHE A 155 -4.29 11.21 18.31
N GLN A 156 -5.26 11.50 19.17
CA GLN A 156 -5.56 10.60 20.30
C GLN A 156 -6.30 9.32 19.84
N PRO A 157 -5.94 8.14 20.39
CA PRO A 157 -6.39 6.82 19.90
C PRO A 157 -7.78 6.35 20.38
N VAL A 158 -8.63 7.23 20.92
CA VAL A 158 -9.79 6.92 21.80
C VAL A 158 -10.87 5.97 21.22
N SER A 159 -10.80 5.60 19.94
CA SER A 159 -11.75 4.66 19.30
C SER A 159 -11.11 3.60 18.40
N GLN A 160 -9.78 3.46 18.42
CA GLN A 160 -9.09 2.48 17.59
C GLN A 160 -9.27 1.04 18.10
N ASP A 161 -9.40 0.87 19.42
CA ASP A 161 -9.53 -0.46 20.06
C ASP A 161 -10.83 -1.16 19.70
N LYS A 162 -11.95 -0.43 19.67
CA LYS A 162 -13.25 -0.99 19.25
C LYS A 162 -13.23 -1.45 17.80
N PHE A 163 -12.69 -0.63 16.91
CA PHE A 163 -12.51 -1.00 15.51
C PHE A 163 -11.64 -2.26 15.36
N ASN A 164 -10.54 -2.34 16.14
CA ASN A 164 -9.66 -3.50 16.13
C ASN A 164 -10.35 -4.76 16.69
N ALA A 165 -11.14 -4.64 17.76
CA ALA A 165 -11.90 -5.75 18.33
C ALA A 165 -12.99 -6.28 17.37
N VAL A 166 -13.65 -5.41 16.60
CA VAL A 166 -14.59 -5.86 15.55
C VAL A 166 -13.83 -6.57 14.42
N ARG A 167 -12.67 -6.04 14.04
CA ARG A 167 -11.80 -6.66 13.03
C ARG A 167 -11.36 -8.05 13.44
N GLU A 168 -10.89 -8.22 14.68
CA GLU A 168 -10.45 -9.51 15.22
C GLU A 168 -11.58 -10.55 15.18
N ARG A 169 -12.79 -10.18 15.64
CA ARG A 169 -14.00 -11.03 15.51
C ARG A 169 -14.30 -11.41 14.06
N ARG A 170 -14.09 -10.49 13.12
CA ARG A 170 -14.31 -10.73 11.68
C ARG A 170 -13.26 -11.68 11.09
N ASP A 171 -12.02 -11.60 11.57
CA ASP A 171 -10.94 -12.50 11.18
C ASP A 171 -11.14 -13.92 11.78
N GLU A 172 -11.69 -14.03 12.99
CA GLU A 172 -12.14 -15.29 13.60
C GLU A 172 -13.25 -15.96 12.78
N VAL A 173 -14.28 -15.20 12.39
CA VAL A 173 -15.39 -15.71 11.55
C VAL A 173 -14.88 -16.20 10.20
N SER A 174 -13.92 -15.50 9.60
CA SER A 174 -13.28 -15.91 8.35
C SER A 174 -12.52 -17.23 8.50
N ARG A 175 -11.73 -17.38 9.57
CA ARG A 175 -11.01 -18.63 9.87
C ARG A 175 -11.97 -19.80 10.11
N ALA A 176 -13.02 -19.60 10.90
CA ALA A 176 -14.03 -20.61 11.17
C ALA A 176 -14.76 -21.07 9.89
N ALA A 177 -15.07 -20.13 9.00
CA ALA A 177 -15.74 -20.46 7.74
C ALA A 177 -14.82 -21.25 6.78
N ILE A 178 -13.51 -20.98 6.80
CA ILE A 178 -12.51 -21.76 6.05
C ILE A 178 -12.39 -23.18 6.60
N GLU A 179 -12.36 -23.33 7.93
CA GLU A 179 -12.31 -24.65 8.57
C GLU A 179 -13.58 -25.47 8.27
N GLU A 180 -14.76 -24.84 8.36
CA GLU A 180 -16.02 -25.46 7.96
C GLU A 180 -16.01 -25.89 6.48
N LEU A 181 -15.49 -25.03 5.60
CA LEU A 181 -15.32 -25.35 4.18
C LEU A 181 -14.36 -26.53 3.96
N SER A 182 -13.25 -26.62 4.72
CA SER A 182 -12.33 -27.77 4.68
C SER A 182 -13.02 -29.06 5.12
N LEU A 183 -13.78 -29.02 6.21
CA LEU A 183 -14.54 -30.18 6.72
C LEU A 183 -15.59 -30.68 5.72
N LEU A 184 -16.27 -29.77 5.01
CA LEU A 184 -17.27 -30.13 4.00
C LEU A 184 -16.67 -30.80 2.77
N LEU A 185 -15.45 -30.43 2.38
CA LEU A 185 -14.78 -30.95 1.17
C LEU A 185 -13.86 -32.14 1.44
N GLY A 186 -13.34 -32.25 2.66
CA GLY A 186 -12.19 -33.07 3.01
C GLY A 186 -10.86 -32.41 2.63
N ASP A 187 -9.83 -32.61 3.44
CA ASP A 187 -8.54 -31.90 3.35
C ASP A 187 -7.87 -32.02 1.97
N GLU A 188 -7.89 -33.21 1.36
CA GLU A 188 -7.28 -33.47 0.05
C GLU A 188 -7.95 -32.63 -1.05
N ARG A 189 -9.29 -32.57 -1.06
CA ARG A 189 -10.04 -31.81 -2.06
C ARG A 189 -9.97 -30.32 -1.79
N PHE A 190 -10.01 -29.91 -0.52
CA PHE A 190 -9.82 -28.51 -0.14
C PHE A 190 -8.45 -28.02 -0.63
N ALA A 191 -7.37 -28.74 -0.36
CA ALA A 191 -6.03 -28.42 -0.83
C ALA A 191 -5.95 -28.33 -2.37
N ALA A 192 -6.56 -29.29 -3.08
CA ALA A 192 -6.57 -29.30 -4.55
C ALA A 192 -7.32 -28.10 -5.16
N LEU A 193 -8.42 -27.67 -4.56
CA LEU A 193 -9.25 -26.57 -5.08
C LEU A 193 -8.77 -25.19 -4.64
N VAL A 194 -8.24 -25.06 -3.43
CA VAL A 194 -7.79 -23.79 -2.86
C VAL A 194 -6.34 -23.49 -3.26
N GLY A 195 -5.51 -24.49 -3.55
CA GLY A 195 -4.12 -24.31 -3.95
C GLY A 195 -3.22 -23.84 -2.79
N GLU A 196 -1.96 -24.27 -2.79
CA GLU A 196 -0.98 -23.91 -1.76
C GLU A 196 -0.49 -22.44 -1.87
N ASP A 197 -0.72 -21.79 -3.01
CA ASP A 197 -0.07 -20.53 -3.40
C ASP A 197 -0.63 -19.25 -2.77
N ASP A 198 -1.81 -19.27 -2.14
CA ASP A 198 -2.44 -18.05 -1.60
C ASP A 198 -1.87 -17.61 -0.24
N GLY A 199 -0.82 -18.27 0.26
CA GLY A 199 -0.17 -17.95 1.54
C GLY A 199 -1.07 -18.17 2.75
N ALA A 200 -2.09 -19.02 2.60
CA ALA A 200 -2.90 -19.51 3.69
C ALA A 200 -2.05 -20.48 4.51
N ALA A 201 -1.85 -20.19 5.80
CA ALA A 201 -1.47 -21.24 6.73
C ALA A 201 -2.50 -22.37 6.60
N ALA A 202 -2.05 -23.63 6.57
CA ALA A 202 -2.93 -24.80 6.58
C ALA A 202 -4.04 -24.63 7.62
N PRO A 203 -5.29 -25.08 7.37
CA PRO A 203 -6.37 -24.98 8.34
C PRO A 203 -5.91 -25.63 9.65
N MET A 204 -5.54 -24.78 10.62
CA MET A 204 -5.17 -25.25 11.94
C MET A 204 -6.46 -25.70 12.60
N ALA A 205 -6.47 -26.92 13.16
CA ALA A 205 -7.58 -27.43 13.93
C ALA A 205 -7.87 -26.45 15.09
N LEU A 206 -8.92 -25.65 14.94
CA LEU A 206 -9.44 -24.86 16.04
C LEU A 206 -10.39 -25.81 16.80
N GLY A 207 -10.42 -25.71 18.13
CA GLY A 207 -11.45 -26.42 18.90
C GLY A 207 -12.84 -26.03 18.38
N ASN A 208 -13.81 -26.97 18.42
CA ASN A 208 -15.17 -26.82 17.86
C ASN A 208 -15.69 -25.37 17.85
N VAL A 209 -15.61 -24.71 16.70
CA VAL A 209 -16.28 -23.43 16.46
C VAL A 209 -17.64 -23.72 15.84
N THR A 210 -18.70 -23.57 16.63
CA THR A 210 -20.07 -23.70 16.13
C THR A 210 -20.64 -22.33 15.79
N LEU A 211 -20.98 -22.13 14.51
CA LEU A 211 -21.84 -21.04 14.07
C LEU A 211 -23.30 -21.44 14.29
N SER A 212 -23.89 -21.05 15.42
CA SER A 212 -25.31 -21.31 15.70
C SER A 212 -26.13 -20.04 15.49
N SER A 213 -27.10 -20.05 14.58
CA SER A 213 -28.15 -19.02 14.56
C SER A 213 -29.28 -19.41 15.50
N ASP A 214 -29.55 -18.60 16.51
CA ASP A 214 -30.79 -18.75 17.28
C ASP A 214 -32.00 -18.27 16.44
N ALA A 215 -33.21 -18.64 16.88
CA ALA A 215 -34.46 -18.23 16.23
C ALA A 215 -34.72 -16.71 16.31
N GLY A 216 -33.89 -15.96 17.04
CA GLY A 216 -33.91 -14.51 17.10
C GLY A 216 -33.02 -13.83 16.05
N GLY A 217 -32.31 -14.60 15.21
CA GLY A 217 -31.35 -14.07 14.23
C GLY A 217 -30.01 -13.63 14.85
N THR A 218 -29.80 -13.89 16.14
CA THR A 218 -28.50 -13.74 16.79
C THR A 218 -27.67 -14.98 16.44
N VAL A 219 -26.57 -14.78 15.71
CA VAL A 219 -25.60 -15.87 15.53
C VAL A 219 -24.67 -15.79 16.71
N ALA A 220 -24.77 -16.75 17.61
CA ALA A 220 -23.79 -16.93 18.66
C ALA A 220 -22.61 -17.70 18.04
N VAL A 221 -21.47 -17.02 17.91
CA VAL A 221 -20.19 -17.68 17.66
C VAL A 221 -19.67 -18.11 19.01
N SER A 222 -19.86 -19.38 19.37
CA SER A 222 -19.26 -19.93 20.59
C SER A 222 -17.88 -20.51 20.22
N VAL A 223 -16.82 -19.77 20.52
CA VAL A 223 -15.46 -20.30 20.46
C VAL A 223 -15.14 -20.84 21.84
N SER A 224 -15.11 -22.17 21.98
CA SER A 224 -14.59 -22.77 23.22
C SER A 224 -13.07 -22.72 23.17
N ALA A 225 -12.50 -21.68 23.76
CA ALA A 225 -11.06 -21.52 23.87
C ALA A 225 -10.48 -22.60 24.79
N ALA A 226 -9.96 -23.68 24.21
CA ALA A 226 -8.96 -24.49 24.89
C ALA A 226 -7.67 -23.65 24.95
N GLU A 227 -7.12 -23.45 26.14
CA GLU A 227 -5.79 -22.84 26.33
C GLU A 227 -4.75 -23.67 25.57
N MET A 228 -4.39 -23.22 24.37
CA MET A 228 -3.33 -23.80 23.56
C MET A 228 -1.99 -23.11 23.88
N PRO A 229 -0.90 -23.85 24.15
CA PRO A 229 0.42 -23.27 24.24
C PRO A 229 0.88 -22.82 22.84
N GLY A 230 1.09 -21.51 22.67
CA GLY A 230 1.90 -20.89 21.61
C GLY A 230 1.65 -21.38 20.17
N THR A 231 0.59 -20.93 19.52
CA THR A 231 0.40 -21.14 18.07
C THR A 231 1.20 -20.13 17.24
N PRO A 232 1.76 -20.54 16.07
CA PRO A 232 2.44 -19.62 15.16
C PRO A 232 1.41 -18.64 14.57
N ARG A 233 1.47 -17.38 15.02
CA ARG A 233 0.61 -16.31 14.51
C ARG A 233 0.99 -16.00 13.06
N SER A 234 -0.01 -15.99 12.17
CA SER A 234 0.23 -15.58 10.79
C SER A 234 0.79 -14.16 10.76
N SER A 235 1.80 -13.91 9.93
CA SER A 235 2.50 -12.63 9.79
C SER A 235 1.61 -11.45 9.34
N ARG A 236 0.31 -11.68 9.14
CA ARG A 236 -0.70 -10.71 8.67
C ARG A 236 -1.51 -10.07 9.80
N ASP A 237 -1.38 -10.58 11.03
CA ASP A 237 -1.98 -10.01 12.24
C ASP A 237 -1.21 -8.76 12.67
N GLY A 238 -1.58 -7.60 12.13
CA GLY A 238 -1.57 -6.26 12.76
C GLY A 238 -0.39 -5.79 13.63
N GLY A 239 0.74 -6.47 13.64
CA GLY A 239 1.81 -6.31 14.63
C GLY A 239 3.08 -7.06 14.27
N SER A 240 3.31 -7.38 12.98
CA SER A 240 4.68 -7.55 12.50
C SER A 240 5.32 -6.16 12.45
N ASP A 241 6.45 -6.00 13.12
CA ASP A 241 7.21 -4.76 13.05
C ASP A 241 7.69 -4.60 11.60
N ASP A 242 7.32 -3.48 10.96
CA ASP A 242 7.61 -3.21 9.53
C ASP A 242 9.10 -3.23 9.19
N TYR A 243 9.98 -3.16 10.20
CA TYR A 243 11.43 -3.20 10.03
C TYR A 243 12.02 -4.61 10.12
N LEU A 244 11.27 -5.61 10.60
CA LEU A 244 11.76 -6.98 10.65
C LEU A 244 11.45 -7.74 9.35
N PRO A 245 12.42 -8.50 8.80
CA PRO A 245 12.16 -9.36 7.67
C PRO A 245 11.23 -10.53 8.04
N PRO A 246 10.50 -11.11 7.09
CA PRO A 246 9.82 -12.39 7.26
C PRO A 246 10.80 -13.52 6.92
N PRO A 247 10.51 -14.76 7.34
CA PRO A 247 11.36 -15.89 6.98
C PRO A 247 11.42 -16.10 5.46
N ILE A 248 12.58 -16.58 5.01
CA ILE A 248 12.75 -17.69 4.08
C ILE A 248 11.51 -18.57 3.87
N ARG A 249 10.59 -18.34 2.91
CA ARG A 249 9.48 -19.31 2.68
C ARG A 249 9.86 -20.35 1.64
N ALA A 250 9.26 -21.55 1.69
CA ALA A 250 9.52 -22.63 0.74
C ALA A 250 9.40 -22.15 -0.73
N ALA A 251 8.29 -21.51 -1.10
CA ALA A 251 8.11 -20.94 -2.44
C ALA A 251 9.18 -19.91 -2.84
N THR A 252 9.75 -19.17 -1.87
CA THR A 252 10.84 -18.23 -2.13
C THR A 252 12.17 -18.96 -2.32
N LEU A 253 12.44 -20.00 -1.52
CA LEU A 253 13.58 -20.87 -1.70
C LEU A 253 13.51 -21.62 -3.04
N ASP A 254 12.36 -22.16 -3.43
CA ASP A 254 12.17 -22.85 -4.71
C ASP A 254 12.48 -21.93 -5.89
N ARG A 255 12.08 -20.65 -5.80
CA ARG A 255 12.45 -19.65 -6.78
C ARG A 255 13.97 -19.44 -6.80
N TYR A 256 14.62 -19.31 -5.64
CA TYR A 256 16.08 -19.18 -5.58
C TYR A 256 16.79 -20.40 -6.19
N LEU A 257 16.33 -21.61 -5.89
CA LEU A 257 16.86 -22.84 -6.45
C LEU A 257 16.67 -22.92 -7.96
N ARG A 258 15.54 -22.47 -8.48
CA ARG A 258 15.30 -22.34 -9.93
C ARG A 258 16.26 -21.35 -10.58
N ASP A 259 16.46 -20.18 -9.98
CA ASP A 259 17.39 -19.15 -10.45
C ASP A 259 18.85 -19.67 -10.45
N LEU A 260 19.18 -20.53 -9.49
CA LEU A 260 20.46 -21.25 -9.40
C LEU A 260 20.60 -22.38 -10.42
N GLY A 261 19.51 -22.81 -11.07
CA GLY A 261 19.50 -24.01 -11.90
C GLY A 261 19.77 -25.28 -11.09
N ALA A 262 19.26 -25.35 -9.86
CA ALA A 262 19.46 -26.49 -8.97
C ALA A 262 18.78 -27.75 -9.54
N THR A 263 19.42 -28.91 -9.37
CA THR A 263 18.84 -30.22 -9.69
C THR A 263 17.77 -30.62 -8.67
N ALA A 264 16.99 -31.67 -8.98
CA ALA A 264 16.00 -32.20 -8.04
C ALA A 264 16.65 -32.69 -6.72
N ASP A 265 17.81 -33.33 -6.81
CA ASP A 265 18.57 -33.78 -5.63
C ASP A 265 19.06 -32.59 -4.80
N GLN A 266 19.57 -31.55 -5.45
CA GLN A 266 19.97 -30.30 -4.78
C GLN A 266 18.78 -29.64 -4.09
N ALA A 267 17.61 -29.61 -4.74
CA ALA A 267 16.40 -29.05 -4.17
C ALA A 267 15.91 -29.83 -2.94
N ALA A 268 15.99 -31.17 -2.97
CA ALA A 268 15.64 -32.00 -1.81
C ALA A 268 16.56 -31.73 -0.61
N ILE A 269 17.88 -31.59 -0.83
CA ILE A 269 18.82 -31.25 0.25
C ILE A 269 18.57 -29.83 0.77
N ALA A 270 18.33 -28.87 -0.12
CA ALA A 270 17.98 -27.51 0.27
C ALA A 270 16.69 -27.44 1.10
N GLY A 271 15.70 -28.29 0.80
CA GLY A 271 14.47 -28.42 1.58
C GLY A 271 14.75 -28.83 3.03
N MET A 272 15.63 -29.81 3.26
CA MET A 272 16.02 -30.21 4.63
C MET A 272 16.74 -29.08 5.38
N LEU A 273 17.68 -28.37 4.75
CA LEU A 273 18.36 -27.22 5.35
C LEU A 273 17.37 -26.08 5.67
N HIS A 274 16.31 -25.98 4.87
CA HIS A 274 15.28 -24.97 5.05
C HIS A 274 14.36 -25.26 6.23
N GLU A 275 14.03 -26.53 6.49
CA GLU A 275 13.32 -26.94 7.70
C GLU A 275 14.10 -26.56 8.96
N ASP A 276 15.42 -26.81 8.98
CA ASP A 276 16.30 -26.40 10.09
C ASP A 276 16.33 -24.87 10.25
N TYR A 277 16.39 -24.14 9.14
CA TYR A 277 16.31 -22.68 9.13
C TYR A 277 14.99 -22.18 9.73
N LEU A 278 13.85 -22.77 9.35
CA LEU A 278 12.53 -22.38 9.85
C LEU A 278 12.39 -22.65 11.34
N ALA A 279 12.86 -23.80 11.82
CA ALA A 279 12.86 -24.11 13.25
C ALA A 279 13.72 -23.11 14.05
N ALA A 280 14.88 -22.72 13.53
CA ALA A 280 15.72 -21.69 14.15
C ALA A 280 15.07 -20.31 14.09
N TRP A 281 14.34 -20.00 13.02
CA TRP A 281 13.60 -18.76 12.86
C TRP A 281 12.48 -18.65 13.89
N ASP A 282 11.69 -19.71 14.08
CA ASP A 282 10.63 -19.77 15.09
C ASP A 282 11.18 -19.50 16.50
N GLN A 283 12.39 -19.99 16.80
CA GLN A 283 13.06 -19.70 18.07
C GLN A 283 13.39 -18.21 18.23
N VAL A 284 13.86 -17.53 17.17
CA VAL A 284 14.11 -16.07 17.18
C VAL A 284 12.79 -15.31 17.34
N GLU A 285 11.71 -15.77 16.71
CA GLU A 285 10.38 -15.16 16.88
C GLU A 285 9.86 -15.28 18.32
N GLN A 286 9.98 -16.45 18.93
CA GLN A 286 9.54 -16.72 20.30
C GLN A 286 10.37 -16.00 21.37
N THR A 287 11.63 -15.66 21.06
CA THR A 287 12.55 -15.04 22.01
C THR A 287 12.74 -13.55 21.73
N ASP A 288 13.49 -13.21 20.68
CA ASP A 288 13.91 -11.85 20.39
C ASP A 288 12.76 -10.97 19.91
N VAL A 289 11.93 -11.47 18.98
CA VAL A 289 10.78 -10.71 18.49
C VAL A 289 9.71 -10.56 19.56
N ALA A 290 9.43 -11.62 20.32
CA ALA A 290 8.50 -11.54 21.45
C ALA A 290 8.96 -10.53 22.52
N ALA A 291 10.26 -10.54 22.88
CA ALA A 291 10.83 -9.57 23.82
C ALA A 291 10.74 -8.13 23.29
N MET A 292 11.07 -7.92 22.02
CA MET A 292 10.92 -6.61 21.37
C MET A 292 9.46 -6.14 21.39
N LYS A 293 8.49 -7.00 21.03
CA LYS A 293 7.05 -6.65 21.06
C LYS A 293 6.57 -6.30 22.46
N ALA A 294 6.99 -7.06 23.47
CA ALA A 294 6.69 -6.76 24.86
C ALA A 294 7.26 -5.39 25.29
N ALA A 295 8.51 -5.10 24.92
CA ALA A 295 9.12 -3.79 25.17
C ALA A 295 8.39 -2.65 24.45
N GLN A 296 7.97 -2.85 23.19
CA GLN A 296 7.19 -1.87 22.45
C GLN A 296 5.82 -1.61 23.08
N ALA A 297 5.10 -2.66 23.48
CA ALA A 297 3.82 -2.54 24.17
C ALA A 297 3.99 -1.78 25.50
N SER A 298 5.11 -2.01 26.20
CA SER A 298 5.41 -1.32 27.45
C SER A 298 5.62 0.18 27.26
N ILE A 299 6.00 0.72 26.09
CA ILE A 299 6.23 2.17 25.91
C ILE A 299 4.99 2.99 26.30
N TRP A 300 3.80 2.46 25.97
CA TRP A 300 2.53 3.13 26.15
C TRP A 300 1.75 2.65 27.38
N SER A 301 2.30 1.72 28.17
CA SER A 301 1.66 1.31 29.42
C SER A 301 1.85 2.36 30.52
N ASP A 302 0.86 2.44 31.40
CA ASP A 302 0.90 3.28 32.61
C ASP A 302 1.82 2.72 33.70
N GLU A 303 2.42 1.54 33.46
CA GLU A 303 3.39 0.94 34.37
C GLU A 303 4.59 1.88 34.52
N GLY A 304 4.88 2.23 35.78
CA GLY A 304 5.85 3.27 36.12
C GLY A 304 7.23 3.03 35.53
N GLY A 305 7.94 4.11 35.21
CA GLY A 305 9.27 4.08 34.64
C GLY A 305 9.48 5.17 33.60
N ASP A 306 10.74 5.49 33.34
CA ASP A 306 11.09 6.45 32.29
C ASP A 306 10.73 5.89 30.90
N ARG A 307 9.85 6.60 30.18
CA ARG A 307 9.37 6.20 28.85
C ARG A 307 10.49 6.24 27.82
N GLU A 308 11.45 7.15 27.95
CA GLU A 308 12.60 7.23 27.04
C GLU A 308 13.47 5.99 27.16
N SER A 309 13.78 5.56 28.39
CA SER A 309 14.48 4.30 28.65
C SER A 309 13.77 3.07 28.06
N ARG A 310 12.42 3.03 28.09
CA ARG A 310 11.64 1.95 27.43
C ARG A 310 11.75 1.99 25.91
N ILE A 311 11.75 3.18 25.31
CA ILE A 311 11.93 3.35 23.86
C ILE A 311 13.33 2.89 23.43
N GLU A 312 14.36 3.25 24.20
CA GLU A 312 15.75 2.77 23.99
C GLU A 312 15.87 1.25 24.08
N ALA A 313 15.24 0.64 25.09
CA ALA A 313 15.21 -0.80 25.24
C ALA A 313 14.51 -1.49 24.06
N ALA A 314 13.37 -0.95 23.60
CA ALA A 314 12.64 -1.48 22.45
C ALA A 314 13.46 -1.37 21.15
N ASP A 315 14.16 -0.26 20.91
CA ASP A 315 15.04 -0.11 19.73
C ASP A 315 16.22 -1.10 19.77
N THR A 316 16.82 -1.27 20.95
CA THR A 316 17.92 -2.23 21.14
C THR A 316 17.47 -3.66 20.85
N LEU A 317 16.31 -4.06 21.38
CA LEU A 317 15.73 -5.38 21.12
C LEU A 317 15.35 -5.57 19.65
N ARG A 318 14.85 -4.52 18.98
CA ARG A 318 14.58 -4.57 17.54
C ARG A 318 15.84 -4.84 16.74
N ARG A 319 16.94 -4.12 17.02
CA ARG A 319 18.23 -4.33 16.34
C ARG A 319 18.75 -5.75 16.58
N ARG A 320 18.68 -6.25 17.81
CA ARG A 320 19.06 -7.62 18.15
C ARG A 320 18.24 -8.66 17.36
N ALA A 321 16.93 -8.48 17.29
CA ALA A 321 16.05 -9.38 16.53
C ALA A 321 16.38 -9.36 15.03
N LEU A 322 16.60 -8.18 14.46
CA LEU A 322 17.03 -8.03 13.07
C LEU A 322 18.37 -8.75 12.81
N ASP A 323 19.37 -8.52 13.66
CA ASP A 323 20.69 -9.14 13.52
C ASP A 323 20.62 -10.67 13.61
N ALA A 324 19.80 -11.20 14.52
CA ALA A 324 19.56 -12.64 14.65
C ALA A 324 18.91 -13.23 13.39
N MET A 325 17.88 -12.57 12.84
CA MET A 325 17.22 -12.98 11.60
C MET A 325 18.17 -12.96 10.40
N LEU A 326 18.99 -11.91 10.27
CA LEU A 326 19.99 -11.80 9.21
C LEU A 326 21.10 -12.86 9.35
N ALA A 327 21.48 -13.21 10.58
CA ALA A 327 22.42 -14.29 10.82
C ALA A 327 21.86 -15.66 10.38
N LEU A 328 20.55 -15.90 10.56
CA LEU A 328 19.89 -17.11 10.04
C LEU A 328 19.86 -17.14 8.52
N ASP A 329 19.51 -16.02 7.86
CA ASP A 329 19.55 -15.92 6.40
C ASP A 329 20.98 -16.20 5.88
N ALA A 330 21.99 -15.57 6.48
CA ALA A 330 23.39 -15.78 6.12
C ALA A 330 23.84 -17.24 6.31
N ARG A 331 23.42 -17.88 7.42
CA ARG A 331 23.69 -19.29 7.67
C ARG A 331 23.08 -20.18 6.59
N LEU A 332 21.80 -20.00 6.26
CA LEU A 332 21.14 -20.76 5.20
C LEU A 332 21.90 -20.64 3.87
N PHE A 333 22.27 -19.43 3.46
CA PHE A 333 23.01 -19.25 2.21
C PHE A 333 24.41 -19.87 2.25
N ASN A 334 25.12 -19.79 3.38
CA ASN A 334 26.41 -20.45 3.53
C ASN A 334 26.28 -21.97 3.45
N ASP A 335 25.26 -22.55 4.09
CA ASP A 335 24.99 -23.99 4.08
C ASP A 335 24.61 -24.46 2.66
N LEU A 336 23.78 -23.70 1.93
CA LEU A 336 23.47 -23.95 0.51
C LEU A 336 24.74 -23.94 -0.35
N GLY A 337 25.59 -22.92 -0.21
CA GLY A 337 26.84 -22.81 -0.97
C GLY A 337 27.85 -23.91 -0.65
N ALA A 338 27.91 -24.38 0.60
CA ALA A 338 28.87 -25.39 1.04
C ALA A 338 28.42 -26.83 0.75
N THR A 339 27.12 -27.11 0.78
CA THR A 339 26.59 -28.48 0.79
C THR A 339 25.72 -28.84 -0.42
N VAL A 340 25.06 -27.85 -1.04
CA VAL A 340 24.08 -28.09 -2.10
C VAL A 340 24.66 -27.72 -3.47
N LEU A 341 25.28 -26.55 -3.58
CA LEU A 341 25.62 -25.96 -4.87
C LEU A 341 27.01 -26.33 -5.38
N ASP A 342 27.17 -26.35 -6.70
CA ASP A 342 28.47 -26.47 -7.35
C ASP A 342 29.18 -25.11 -7.49
N ALA A 343 30.46 -25.15 -7.87
CA ALA A 343 31.28 -23.94 -8.03
C ALA A 343 30.75 -22.98 -9.12
N ALA A 344 30.03 -23.48 -10.13
CA ALA A 344 29.48 -22.65 -11.20
C ALA A 344 28.22 -21.88 -10.74
N GLN A 345 27.53 -22.38 -9.72
CA GLN A 345 26.34 -21.77 -9.13
C GLN A 345 26.65 -20.68 -8.10
N LEU A 346 27.83 -20.70 -7.46
CA LEU A 346 28.20 -19.75 -6.39
C LEU A 346 28.08 -18.26 -6.76
N PRO A 347 28.47 -17.79 -7.96
CA PRO A 347 28.28 -16.39 -8.33
C PRO A 347 26.80 -15.97 -8.38
N ARG A 348 25.89 -16.88 -8.75
CA ARG A 348 24.44 -16.62 -8.75
C ARG A 348 23.88 -16.61 -7.33
N LEU A 349 24.40 -17.48 -6.45
CA LEU A 349 24.04 -17.48 -5.03
C LEU A 349 24.35 -16.13 -4.38
N GLU A 350 25.52 -15.54 -4.68
CA GLU A 350 25.89 -14.23 -4.16
C GLU A 350 24.90 -13.13 -4.60
N ARG A 351 24.46 -13.16 -5.87
CA ARG A 351 23.44 -12.22 -6.36
C ARG A 351 22.09 -12.41 -5.64
N ILE A 352 21.69 -13.66 -5.39
CA ILE A 352 20.47 -13.98 -4.63
C ILE A 352 20.59 -13.47 -3.19
N ARG A 353 21.74 -13.64 -2.54
CA ARG A 353 22.00 -13.12 -1.19
C ARG A 353 21.84 -11.59 -1.15
N LEU A 354 22.51 -10.87 -2.06
CA LEU A 354 22.39 -9.42 -2.16
C LEU A 354 20.94 -9.00 -2.45
N ARG A 355 20.22 -9.71 -3.32
CA ARG A 355 18.81 -9.46 -3.61
C ARG A 355 17.95 -9.63 -2.36
N ARG A 356 18.17 -10.71 -1.59
CA ARG A 356 17.45 -10.95 -0.34
C ARG A 356 17.69 -9.81 0.65
N GLU A 357 18.93 -9.41 0.87
CA GLU A 357 19.26 -8.31 1.78
C GLU A 357 18.62 -6.99 1.34
N ARG A 358 18.67 -6.65 0.05
CA ARG A 358 17.99 -5.45 -0.47
C ARG A 358 16.48 -5.51 -0.24
N ILE A 359 15.85 -6.67 -0.46
CA ILE A 359 14.42 -6.87 -0.16
C ILE A 359 14.16 -6.62 1.32
N VAL A 360 14.98 -7.14 2.23
CA VAL A 360 14.83 -6.94 3.68
C VAL A 360 14.90 -5.46 4.04
N TYR A 361 15.93 -4.75 3.59
CA TYR A 361 16.15 -3.36 3.95
C TYR A 361 15.22 -2.37 3.25
N ASN A 362 14.55 -2.76 2.15
CA ASN A 362 13.61 -1.89 1.44
C ASN A 362 12.14 -2.05 1.90
N ARG A 363 11.82 -2.91 2.89
CA ARG A 363 10.42 -3.19 3.34
C ARG A 363 9.70 -2.01 3.99
N SER A 364 10.42 -1.12 4.68
CA SER A 364 9.81 -0.13 5.58
C SER A 364 9.16 1.07 4.85
N ASP A 365 8.96 0.96 3.54
CA ASP A 365 8.76 2.12 2.67
C ASP A 365 7.30 2.59 2.54
N GLN A 366 6.35 1.78 2.98
CA GLN A 366 4.94 2.09 2.77
C GLN A 366 4.46 3.33 3.55
N SER A 367 5.19 3.75 4.60
CA SER A 367 4.82 4.91 5.42
C SER A 367 5.42 6.25 4.95
N SER A 368 6.47 6.23 4.13
CA SER A 368 7.22 7.43 3.69
C SER A 368 6.35 8.42 2.91
N ASN A 369 5.30 7.92 2.25
CA ASN A 369 4.40 8.71 1.43
C ASN A 369 3.51 9.71 2.20
N MET A 370 3.52 9.68 3.54
CA MET A 370 2.68 10.56 4.36
C MET A 370 3.14 12.02 4.36
N PHE A 371 4.42 12.31 4.07
CA PHE A 371 5.03 13.63 4.28
C PHE A 371 5.32 14.45 3.02
N GLY A 372 4.53 14.24 1.96
CA GLY A 372 4.58 15.03 0.74
C GLY A 372 5.12 14.24 -0.45
N GLY A 373 4.45 14.42 -1.60
CA GLY A 373 4.64 13.65 -2.83
C GLY A 373 5.95 13.91 -3.57
N GLY A 374 7.06 13.47 -2.97
CA GLY A 374 8.35 13.37 -3.63
C GLY A 374 8.40 12.21 -4.64
N THR A 375 9.52 12.13 -5.36
CA THR A 375 9.79 11.00 -6.26
C THR A 375 10.00 9.74 -5.44
N ARG A 376 9.61 8.59 -5.99
CA ARG A 376 9.90 7.26 -5.45
C ARG A 376 11.14 6.65 -6.09
N GLU A 377 11.96 7.44 -6.80
CA GLU A 377 13.17 6.93 -7.45
C GLU A 377 14.09 6.25 -6.44
N GLY A 378 14.26 6.83 -5.25
CA GLY A 378 15.08 6.25 -4.18
C GLY A 378 14.51 4.95 -3.57
N ASP A 379 13.26 4.61 -3.88
CA ASP A 379 12.56 3.42 -3.40
C ASP A 379 12.72 2.23 -4.38
N LEU A 380 13.13 2.51 -5.62
CA LEU A 380 13.21 1.48 -6.66
C LEU A 380 14.51 0.69 -6.58
N ASP A 381 14.36 -0.64 -6.68
CA ASP A 381 15.45 -1.56 -7.01
C ASP A 381 15.35 -1.90 -8.50
N LEU A 382 16.34 -1.45 -9.29
CA LEU A 382 16.33 -1.66 -10.74
C LEU A 382 16.47 -3.14 -11.12
N SER A 383 17.12 -3.97 -10.30
CA SER A 383 17.22 -5.40 -10.57
C SER A 383 15.87 -6.08 -10.42
N VAL A 384 15.10 -5.74 -9.38
CA VAL A 384 13.73 -6.24 -9.20
C VAL A 384 12.86 -5.80 -10.38
N LEU A 385 13.01 -4.55 -10.82
CA LEU A 385 12.25 -4.03 -11.95
C LEU A 385 12.57 -4.79 -13.26
N VAL A 386 13.85 -5.12 -13.51
CA VAL A 386 14.23 -5.92 -14.68
C VAL A 386 13.70 -7.35 -14.57
N ASP A 387 13.80 -7.98 -13.40
CA ASP A 387 13.31 -9.35 -13.16
C ASP A 387 11.81 -9.51 -13.48
N GLU A 388 11.02 -8.46 -13.27
CA GLU A 388 9.57 -8.49 -13.49
C GLU A 388 9.17 -8.28 -14.96
N ILE A 389 10.04 -7.67 -15.77
CA ILE A 389 9.70 -7.22 -17.13
C ILE A 389 10.40 -8.04 -18.20
N VAL A 390 11.61 -8.52 -17.91
CA VAL A 390 12.49 -9.13 -18.89
C VAL A 390 12.56 -10.63 -18.65
N ALA A 391 12.11 -11.41 -19.63
CA ALA A 391 12.29 -12.86 -19.61
C ALA A 391 13.79 -13.21 -19.53
N ASP A 392 14.14 -14.26 -18.80
CA ASP A 392 15.53 -14.62 -18.46
C ASP A 392 16.49 -14.62 -19.67
N ALA A 393 16.06 -15.16 -20.82
CA ALA A 393 16.90 -15.22 -22.01
C ALA A 393 17.32 -13.84 -22.54
N SER A 394 16.44 -12.84 -22.40
CA SER A 394 16.64 -11.47 -22.88
C SER A 394 17.41 -10.60 -21.89
N ARG A 395 17.66 -11.10 -20.68
CA ARG A 395 18.33 -10.37 -19.59
C ARG A 395 19.85 -10.40 -19.68
N THR A 396 20.43 -11.46 -20.25
CA THR A 396 21.88 -11.69 -20.33
C THR A 396 22.72 -10.43 -20.66
N PRO A 397 22.33 -9.58 -21.65
CA PRO A 397 23.11 -8.38 -21.97
C PRO A 397 23.21 -7.33 -20.86
N ALA A 398 22.27 -7.33 -19.91
CA ALA A 398 22.20 -6.39 -18.79
C ALA A 398 22.76 -6.98 -17.48
N ASP A 399 23.08 -8.27 -17.41
CA ASP A 399 23.43 -8.94 -16.15
C ASP A 399 24.69 -8.38 -15.48
N ASP A 400 25.72 -8.06 -16.26
CA ASP A 400 26.95 -7.46 -15.72
C ASP A 400 26.68 -6.07 -15.15
N LEU A 401 25.84 -5.26 -15.81
CA LEU A 401 25.42 -3.94 -15.34
C LEU A 401 24.56 -4.03 -14.08
N LEU A 402 23.68 -5.03 -14.01
CA LEU A 402 22.87 -5.28 -12.82
C LEU A 402 23.76 -5.72 -11.66
N ALA A 403 24.75 -6.58 -11.88
CA ALA A 403 25.68 -6.97 -10.83
C ALA A 403 26.52 -5.78 -10.29
N GLU A 404 26.90 -4.83 -11.16
CA GLU A 404 27.54 -3.57 -10.77
C GLU A 404 26.59 -2.71 -9.92
N TYR A 405 25.38 -2.46 -10.43
CA TYR A 405 24.33 -1.72 -9.73
C TYR A 405 24.00 -2.32 -8.36
N GLU A 406 23.79 -3.64 -8.29
CA GLU A 406 23.44 -4.38 -7.08
C GLU A 406 24.47 -4.18 -5.98
N ARG A 407 25.76 -4.16 -6.33
CA ARG A 407 26.87 -3.91 -5.41
C ARG A 407 26.89 -2.46 -4.95
N ASP A 408 26.74 -1.52 -5.87
CA ASP A 408 26.83 -0.08 -5.59
C ASP A 408 25.65 0.40 -4.73
N VAL A 409 24.43 -0.02 -5.06
CA VAL A 409 23.21 0.44 -4.38
C VAL A 409 23.05 -0.17 -2.99
N HIS A 410 23.64 -1.34 -2.75
CA HIS A 410 23.45 -2.11 -1.52
C HIS A 410 23.79 -1.31 -0.25
N ALA A 411 24.95 -0.62 -0.23
CA ALA A 411 25.36 0.19 0.90
C ALA A 411 24.39 1.37 1.15
N HIS A 412 23.84 1.97 0.09
CA HIS A 412 22.89 3.07 0.21
C HIS A 412 21.52 2.62 0.73
N ILE A 413 21.07 1.43 0.34
CA ILE A 413 19.84 0.83 0.88
C ILE A 413 19.97 0.56 2.37
N ILE A 414 21.10 -0.01 2.81
CA ILE A 414 21.38 -0.21 4.25
C ILE A 414 21.40 1.13 5.00
N ALA A 415 22.12 2.12 4.46
CA ALA A 415 22.22 3.44 5.07
C ALA A 415 20.84 4.08 5.23
N ARG A 416 19.99 4.01 4.19
CA ARG A 416 18.61 4.51 4.25
C ARG A 416 17.78 3.81 5.31
N TYR A 417 17.84 2.49 5.35
CA TYR A 417 17.14 1.69 6.36
C TYR A 417 17.55 2.09 7.79
N GLN A 418 18.85 2.29 8.03
CA GLN A 418 19.34 2.76 9.33
C GLN A 418 18.83 4.16 9.68
N GLN A 419 18.79 5.09 8.72
CA GLN A 419 18.19 6.41 8.96
C GLN A 419 16.71 6.32 9.28
N ARG A 420 15.97 5.37 8.67
CA ARG A 420 14.55 5.15 8.98
C ARG A 420 14.33 4.56 10.37
N LEU A 421 15.15 3.61 10.80
CA LEU A 421 15.12 3.12 12.18
C LEU A 421 15.36 4.26 13.18
N ALA A 422 16.39 5.08 12.93
CA ALA A 422 16.68 6.23 13.77
C ALA A 422 15.52 7.25 13.79
N PHE A 423 14.93 7.52 12.62
CA PHE A 423 13.76 8.39 12.50
C PHE A 423 12.54 7.83 13.24
N SER A 424 12.26 6.53 13.11
CA SER A 424 11.16 5.86 13.81
C SER A 424 11.31 5.99 15.32
N LYS A 425 12.49 5.71 15.86
CA LYS A 425 12.81 5.89 17.28
C LYS A 425 12.60 7.34 17.72
N MET A 426 13.18 8.30 16.99
CA MET A 426 13.02 9.74 17.26
C MET A 426 11.55 10.15 17.27
N ASN A 427 10.75 9.67 16.32
CA ASN A 427 9.31 9.97 16.25
C ASN A 427 8.54 9.44 17.46
N VAL A 428 8.86 8.22 17.93
CA VAL A 428 8.26 7.65 19.14
C VAL A 428 8.68 8.46 20.38
N MET A 429 9.95 8.86 20.51
CA MET A 429 10.43 9.71 21.60
C MET A 429 9.74 11.07 21.62
N LEU A 430 9.60 11.68 20.45
CA LEU A 430 8.92 12.97 20.32
C LEU A 430 7.44 12.85 20.69
N THR A 431 6.76 11.81 20.23
CA THR A 431 5.36 11.54 20.60
C THR A 431 5.22 11.35 22.11
N ALA A 432 6.12 10.59 22.74
CA ALA A 432 6.18 10.40 24.19
C ALA A 432 6.41 11.72 24.95
N ARG A 433 7.27 12.60 24.42
CA ARG A 433 7.55 13.92 24.98
C ARG A 433 6.35 14.87 24.85
N MET A 434 5.70 14.92 23.70
CA MET A 434 4.48 15.73 23.48
C MET A 434 3.33 15.38 24.42
N GLN A 435 3.24 14.13 24.89
CA GLN A 435 2.25 13.74 25.90
C GLN A 435 2.55 14.31 27.29
N ARG A 436 3.83 14.61 27.59
CA ARG A 436 4.28 15.16 28.89
C ARG A 436 4.42 16.68 28.87
N GLU A 437 4.87 17.23 27.75
CA GLU A 437 5.24 18.63 27.59
C GLU A 437 4.28 19.34 26.62
N GLN A 438 3.69 20.44 27.08
CA GLN A 438 2.93 21.34 26.20
C GLN A 438 3.89 22.20 25.37
N GLY A 439 3.48 22.54 24.14
CA GLY A 439 4.22 23.49 23.30
C GLY A 439 5.41 22.89 22.53
N VAL A 440 5.62 21.57 22.57
CA VAL A 440 6.61 20.91 21.72
C VAL A 440 6.22 21.09 20.25
N ASN A 441 7.08 21.76 19.48
CA ASN A 441 6.90 21.91 18.04
C ASN A 441 7.31 20.61 17.34
N TYR A 442 6.33 19.70 17.17
CA TYR A 442 6.54 18.41 16.52
C TYR A 442 7.32 18.52 15.20
N TRP A 443 6.94 19.48 14.36
CA TRP A 443 7.53 19.63 13.04
C TRP A 443 9.01 19.99 13.10
N GLN A 444 9.38 20.96 13.93
CA GLN A 444 10.76 21.39 14.09
C GLN A 444 11.68 20.25 14.55
N GLU A 445 11.17 19.38 15.42
CA GLU A 445 11.91 18.25 15.99
C GLU A 445 12.04 17.08 15.01
N ILE A 446 11.04 16.82 14.15
CA ILE A 446 11.13 15.73 13.15
C ILE A 446 11.91 16.08 11.88
N GLN A 447 12.06 17.37 11.57
CA GLN A 447 12.73 17.82 10.33
C GLN A 447 14.13 17.22 10.13
N PRO A 448 15.05 17.22 11.12
CA PRO A 448 16.40 16.69 10.91
C PRO A 448 16.40 15.20 10.58
N GLY A 449 15.53 14.42 11.22
CA GLY A 449 15.41 12.99 10.94
C GLY A 449 14.82 12.71 9.56
N LEU A 450 13.77 13.45 9.16
CA LEU A 450 13.22 13.36 7.80
C LEU A 450 14.26 13.72 6.74
N ARG A 451 15.06 14.77 6.98
CA ARG A 451 16.12 15.19 6.06
C ARG A 451 17.13 14.08 5.82
N LYS A 452 17.61 13.41 6.87
CA LYS A 452 18.56 12.30 6.74
C LYS A 452 17.98 11.12 5.96
N VAL A 453 16.71 10.79 6.18
CA VAL A 453 16.03 9.75 5.39
C VAL A 453 15.94 10.14 3.92
N ARG A 454 15.61 11.41 3.64
CA ARG A 454 15.55 11.95 2.27
C ARG A 454 16.92 11.91 1.59
N GLU A 455 17.96 12.44 2.22
CA GLU A 455 19.33 12.43 1.70
C GLU A 455 19.81 11.01 1.35
N ALA A 456 19.49 10.02 2.18
CA ALA A 456 19.79 8.62 1.90
C ALA A 456 18.98 8.07 0.71
N GLY A 457 17.72 8.48 0.56
CA GLY A 457 16.91 8.17 -0.63
C GLY A 457 17.42 8.84 -1.90
N ASP A 458 17.87 10.09 -1.82
CA ASP A 458 18.42 10.86 -2.94
C ASP A 458 19.70 10.23 -3.49
N ALA A 459 20.52 9.62 -2.61
CA ALA A 459 21.69 8.86 -3.03
C ALA A 459 21.31 7.64 -3.89
N ILE A 460 20.26 6.90 -3.51
CA ILE A 460 19.74 5.79 -4.31
C ILE A 460 19.14 6.32 -5.63
N ALA A 461 18.36 7.40 -5.58
CA ALA A 461 17.79 8.02 -6.76
C ALA A 461 18.88 8.47 -7.76
N ALA A 462 19.99 9.05 -7.26
CA ALA A 462 21.13 9.43 -8.09
C ALA A 462 21.77 8.22 -8.80
N LEU A 463 21.96 7.11 -8.08
CA LEU A 463 22.41 5.86 -8.69
C LEU A 463 21.42 5.35 -9.74
N ASN A 464 20.13 5.32 -9.41
CA ASN A 464 19.09 4.86 -10.32
C ASN A 464 19.07 5.69 -11.62
N ARG A 465 19.21 7.01 -11.54
CA ARG A 465 19.31 7.88 -12.72
C ARG A 465 20.56 7.63 -13.57
N SER A 466 21.67 7.21 -12.96
CA SER A 466 22.89 6.86 -13.70
C SER A 466 22.81 5.48 -14.38
N TYR A 467 22.16 4.51 -13.72
CA TYR A 467 22.09 3.13 -14.18
C TYR A 467 20.92 2.86 -15.13
N ALA A 468 19.76 3.49 -14.93
CA ALA A 468 18.57 3.22 -15.74
C ALA A 468 18.80 3.45 -17.25
N PRO A 469 19.49 4.51 -17.71
CA PRO A 469 19.83 4.67 -19.13
C PRO A 469 20.79 3.59 -19.65
N ARG A 470 21.78 3.18 -18.84
CA ARG A 470 22.74 2.12 -19.19
C ARG A 470 22.04 0.77 -19.36
N ILE A 471 21.18 0.42 -18.40
CA ILE A 471 20.36 -0.80 -18.44
C ILE A 471 19.43 -0.75 -19.66
N THR A 472 18.75 0.37 -19.88
CA THR A 472 17.87 0.56 -21.06
C THR A 472 18.63 0.31 -22.36
N ALA A 473 19.85 0.82 -22.50
CA ALA A 473 20.66 0.65 -23.71
C ALA A 473 21.16 -0.78 -23.90
N ALA A 474 21.34 -1.54 -22.81
CA ALA A 474 21.74 -2.95 -22.85
C ALA A 474 20.59 -3.90 -23.19
N LEU A 475 19.35 -3.53 -22.84
CA LEU A 475 18.17 -4.36 -23.09
C LEU A 475 17.75 -4.37 -24.57
N PRO A 476 17.14 -5.47 -25.06
CA PRO A 476 16.47 -5.49 -26.36
C PRO A 476 15.42 -4.38 -26.47
N ALA A 477 15.19 -3.85 -27.68
CA ALA A 477 14.36 -2.65 -27.90
C ALA A 477 12.97 -2.71 -27.22
N GLU A 478 12.30 -3.87 -27.27
CA GLU A 478 11.00 -4.07 -26.62
C GLU A 478 11.11 -4.02 -25.09
N SER A 479 12.02 -4.80 -24.50
CA SER A 479 12.31 -4.81 -23.06
C SER A 479 12.77 -3.45 -22.55
N ALA A 480 13.59 -2.73 -23.33
CA ALA A 480 14.07 -1.38 -23.03
C ALA A 480 12.93 -0.36 -23.00
N ARG A 481 11.93 -0.50 -23.88
CA ARG A 481 10.71 0.32 -23.87
C ARG A 481 9.89 0.05 -22.60
N LEU A 482 9.62 -1.22 -22.30
CA LEU A 482 8.85 -1.63 -21.13
C LEU A 482 9.54 -1.22 -19.82
N PHE A 483 10.86 -1.41 -19.72
CA PHE A 483 11.64 -1.02 -18.56
C PHE A 483 11.56 0.48 -18.30
N ARG A 484 11.77 1.32 -19.34
CA ARG A 484 11.65 2.79 -19.20
C ARG A 484 10.26 3.21 -18.73
N GLU A 485 9.22 2.61 -19.30
CA GLU A 485 7.84 2.91 -18.92
C GLU A 485 7.56 2.55 -17.47
N GLN A 486 7.93 1.34 -17.04
CA GLN A 486 7.72 0.88 -15.66
C GLN A 486 8.58 1.65 -14.66
N TYR A 487 9.82 2.00 -15.03
CA TYR A 487 10.67 2.88 -14.23
C TYR A 487 9.97 4.21 -13.97
N LYS A 488 9.57 4.91 -15.05
CA LYS A 488 8.87 6.20 -14.97
C LYS A 488 7.60 6.11 -14.12
N ARG A 489 6.76 5.10 -14.35
CA ARG A 489 5.51 4.88 -13.60
C ARG A 489 5.74 4.67 -12.11
N ARG A 490 6.71 3.83 -11.73
CA ARG A 490 6.97 3.53 -10.32
C ARG A 490 7.73 4.65 -9.61
N ALA A 491 8.65 5.30 -10.31
CA ALA A 491 9.43 6.42 -9.78
C ALA A 491 8.58 7.68 -9.59
N PHE A 492 7.60 7.90 -10.47
CA PHE A 492 6.79 9.11 -10.49
C PHE A 492 5.30 8.80 -10.59
N PRO A 493 4.73 8.10 -9.60
CA PRO A 493 3.34 7.65 -9.67
C PRO A 493 2.37 8.82 -9.81
N GLY A 494 2.56 9.93 -9.09
CA GLY A 494 1.71 11.12 -9.25
C GLY A 494 1.79 11.80 -10.62
N ILE A 495 2.76 11.42 -11.47
CA ILE A 495 2.92 11.95 -12.83
C ILE A 495 2.38 10.97 -13.88
N TYR A 496 2.52 9.66 -13.67
CA TYR A 496 2.15 8.64 -14.67
C TYR A 496 0.98 7.71 -14.25
N GLU A 497 0.60 7.63 -12.97
CA GLU A 497 -0.57 6.85 -12.48
C GLU A 497 -1.90 7.60 -12.60
N GLU A 498 -1.89 8.86 -13.05
CA GLU A 498 -3.13 9.56 -13.32
C GLU A 498 -3.99 8.73 -14.26
N ARG A 499 -5.31 8.68 -14.02
CA ARG A 499 -6.26 7.87 -14.81
C ARG A 499 -6.18 8.33 -16.24
N ASN A 500 -5.25 7.76 -17.00
CA ASN A 500 -5.02 8.13 -18.38
C ASN A 500 -6.13 7.46 -19.19
N ILE A 501 -7.31 8.05 -19.07
CA ILE A 501 -8.53 7.63 -19.75
C ILE A 501 -8.23 7.51 -21.24
N ALA A 502 -7.40 8.41 -21.80
CA ALA A 502 -6.99 8.34 -23.19
C ALA A 502 -6.27 7.04 -23.55
N ARG A 503 -5.23 6.61 -22.81
CA ARG A 503 -4.54 5.31 -23.06
C ARG A 503 -5.51 4.14 -22.98
N GLN A 504 -6.34 4.10 -21.92
CA GLN A 504 -7.36 3.06 -21.80
C GLN A 504 -8.33 3.08 -23.00
N ARG A 505 -8.72 4.26 -23.48
CA ARG A 505 -9.58 4.39 -24.66
C ARG A 505 -8.87 3.96 -25.94
N PHE A 506 -7.57 4.23 -26.12
CA PHE A 506 -6.81 3.70 -27.25
C PHE A 506 -6.82 2.18 -27.24
N ASP A 507 -6.55 1.56 -26.08
CA ASP A 507 -6.60 0.10 -25.90
C ASP A 507 -8.00 -0.47 -26.22
N ASP A 508 -9.06 0.12 -25.66
CA ASP A 508 -10.44 -0.32 -25.91
C ASP A 508 -10.80 -0.22 -27.40
N VAL A 509 -10.42 0.87 -28.06
CA VAL A 509 -10.69 1.10 -29.48
C VAL A 509 -9.87 0.18 -30.38
N SER A 510 -8.63 -0.14 -30.01
CA SER A 510 -7.76 -1.06 -30.77
C SER A 510 -8.33 -2.48 -30.88
N ARG A 511 -9.22 -2.86 -29.94
CA ARG A 511 -9.90 -4.16 -29.89
C ARG A 511 -11.15 -4.23 -30.76
N LEU A 512 -11.61 -3.10 -31.32
CA LEU A 512 -12.76 -3.06 -32.21
C LEU A 512 -12.38 -3.57 -33.61
N ASP A 513 -13.39 -4.00 -34.36
CA ASP A 513 -13.24 -4.26 -35.79
C ASP A 513 -13.19 -2.92 -36.56
N LEU A 514 -11.97 -2.37 -36.65
CA LEU A 514 -11.69 -1.13 -37.35
C LEU A 514 -11.33 -1.40 -38.80
N SER A 515 -11.90 -0.59 -39.70
CA SER A 515 -11.46 -0.57 -41.10
C SER A 515 -9.97 -0.23 -41.19
N VAL A 516 -9.27 -0.71 -42.24
CA VAL A 516 -7.84 -0.43 -42.45
C VAL A 516 -7.51 1.08 -42.37
N PRO A 517 -8.31 1.99 -42.96
CA PRO A 517 -8.08 3.43 -42.79
C PRO A 517 -8.25 3.93 -41.36
N GLN A 518 -9.23 3.43 -40.61
CA GLN A 518 -9.42 3.80 -39.20
C GLN A 518 -8.25 3.32 -38.34
N ARG A 519 -7.80 2.08 -38.53
CA ARG A 519 -6.65 1.51 -37.80
C ARG A 519 -5.37 2.33 -37.99
N ARG A 520 -5.05 2.70 -39.24
CA ARG A 520 -3.89 3.57 -39.52
C ARG A 520 -4.01 4.95 -38.87
N ARG A 521 -5.22 5.52 -38.83
CA ARG A 521 -5.46 6.81 -38.14
C ARG A 521 -5.34 6.66 -36.63
N LEU A 522 -5.82 5.56 -36.06
CA LEU A 522 -5.68 5.25 -34.64
C LEU A 522 -4.20 5.17 -34.25
N GLU A 523 -3.40 4.38 -34.96
CA GLU A 523 -1.95 4.22 -34.73
C GLU A 523 -1.21 5.56 -34.79
N ALA A 524 -1.54 6.42 -35.77
CA ALA A 524 -0.95 7.74 -35.88
C ALA A 524 -1.36 8.68 -34.73
N MET A 525 -2.64 8.64 -34.33
CA MET A 525 -3.15 9.43 -33.20
C MET A 525 -2.53 8.99 -31.87
N GLU A 526 -2.38 7.69 -31.66
CA GLU A 526 -1.76 7.11 -30.48
C GLU A 526 -0.30 7.54 -30.41
N ALA A 527 0.48 7.35 -31.48
CA ALA A 527 1.89 7.77 -31.51
C ALA A 527 2.07 9.28 -31.25
N GLU A 528 1.18 10.13 -31.81
CA GLU A 528 1.20 11.57 -31.57
C GLU A 528 0.87 11.93 -30.12
N PHE A 529 -0.16 11.29 -29.56
CA PHE A 529 -0.58 11.49 -28.17
C PHE A 529 0.53 11.06 -27.21
N GLU A 530 1.07 9.85 -27.37
CA GLU A 530 2.13 9.28 -26.54
C GLU A 530 3.36 10.19 -26.51
N ALA A 531 3.81 10.66 -27.67
CA ALA A 531 4.96 11.57 -27.75
C ALA A 531 4.73 12.89 -26.99
N LYS A 532 3.53 13.49 -27.12
CA LYS A 532 3.18 14.75 -26.43
C LYS A 532 2.98 14.54 -24.93
N TYR A 533 2.32 13.45 -24.55
CA TYR A 533 2.07 13.10 -23.16
C TYR A 533 3.38 12.82 -22.42
N ASP A 534 4.28 12.03 -23.00
CA ASP A 534 5.59 11.76 -22.43
C ASP A 534 6.41 13.06 -22.28
N ALA A 535 6.38 13.96 -23.25
CA ALA A 535 7.05 15.25 -23.15
C ALA A 535 6.49 16.15 -22.03
N ALA A 536 5.17 16.13 -21.79
CA ALA A 536 4.56 16.85 -20.67
C ALA A 536 4.95 16.23 -19.32
N CYS A 537 4.94 14.90 -19.24
CA CYS A 537 5.38 14.16 -18.06
C CYS A 537 6.86 14.39 -17.76
N ASP A 538 7.73 14.44 -18.77
CA ASP A 538 9.16 14.69 -18.58
C ASP A 538 9.41 16.09 -17.96
N LYS A 539 8.65 17.12 -18.37
CA LYS A 539 8.70 18.45 -17.71
C LYS A 539 8.22 18.41 -16.26
N LEU A 540 7.18 17.61 -15.96
CA LEU A 540 6.71 17.41 -14.59
C LEU A 540 7.75 16.66 -13.75
N VAL A 541 8.47 15.72 -14.34
CA VAL A 541 9.57 15.00 -13.69
C VAL A 541 10.71 15.97 -13.38
N GLU A 542 11.14 16.78 -14.35
CA GLU A 542 12.16 17.82 -14.13
C GLU A 542 11.76 18.77 -12.99
N LEU A 543 10.51 19.22 -12.97
CA LEU A 543 9.99 20.06 -11.89
C LEU A 543 9.99 19.34 -10.54
N ALA A 544 9.58 18.07 -10.51
CA ALA A 544 9.56 17.26 -9.29
C ALA A 544 10.96 16.94 -8.75
N MET A 545 11.99 16.91 -9.61
CA MET A 545 13.38 16.71 -9.20
C MET A 545 13.99 17.94 -8.51
N VAL A 546 13.50 19.14 -8.81
CA VAL A 546 13.92 20.38 -8.16
C VAL A 546 13.04 20.71 -6.95
N ASP A 547 11.88 20.07 -6.83
CA ASP A 547 10.94 20.31 -5.74
C ASP A 547 11.45 19.70 -4.42
N SER A 548 11.97 20.55 -3.53
CA SER A 548 12.41 20.18 -2.18
C SER A 548 11.27 19.76 -1.24
N GLY A 549 10.05 19.67 -1.77
CA GLY A 549 8.82 19.46 -1.03
C GLY A 549 8.25 20.78 -0.51
N PHE A 550 7.27 20.67 0.39
CA PHE A 550 6.69 21.82 1.06
C PHE A 550 7.78 22.57 1.85
N PRO A 551 7.93 23.89 1.67
CA PRO A 551 8.88 24.69 2.43
C PRO A 551 8.46 24.64 3.89
N MET A 552 9.36 24.11 4.73
CA MET A 552 9.14 23.98 6.17
C MET A 552 9.77 25.15 6.94
N SER A 553 10.44 26.09 6.26
CA SER A 553 11.02 27.28 6.87
C SER A 553 10.03 28.45 6.82
N GLU A 554 10.22 29.42 7.72
CA GLU A 554 9.50 30.70 7.68
C GLU A 554 10.10 31.67 6.65
N ASN A 555 11.06 31.21 5.81
CA ASN A 555 11.70 32.07 4.81
C ASN A 555 10.71 32.41 3.69
N PRO A 556 10.35 33.69 3.50
CA PRO A 556 9.41 34.09 2.45
C PRO A 556 9.89 33.75 1.04
N GLU A 557 11.21 33.73 0.78
CA GLU A 557 11.76 33.39 -0.53
C GLU A 557 11.50 31.91 -0.89
N GLU A 558 11.74 30.98 0.04
CA GLU A 558 11.43 29.56 -0.17
C GLU A 558 9.93 29.32 -0.40
N TRP A 559 9.09 30.10 0.27
CA TRP A 559 7.64 30.06 0.10
C TRP A 559 7.21 30.52 -1.30
N ASN A 560 7.73 31.65 -1.76
CA ASN A 560 7.44 32.18 -3.10
C ASN A 560 7.94 31.22 -4.19
N ASP A 561 9.16 30.71 -4.06
CA ASP A 561 9.73 29.72 -4.97
C ASP A 561 8.86 28.45 -5.04
N TRP A 562 8.36 27.99 -3.90
CA TRP A 562 7.44 26.86 -3.87
C TRP A 562 6.10 27.17 -4.54
N GLN A 563 5.52 28.35 -4.29
CA GLN A 563 4.27 28.78 -4.94
C GLN A 563 4.43 28.85 -6.46
N ASP A 564 5.52 29.44 -6.95
CA ASP A 564 5.82 29.52 -8.38
C ASP A 564 5.93 28.12 -9.00
N ARG A 565 6.60 27.19 -8.32
CA ARG A 565 6.63 25.78 -8.73
C ARG A 565 5.25 25.15 -8.75
N GLN A 566 4.37 25.44 -7.78
CA GLN A 566 3.00 24.92 -7.79
C GLN A 566 2.19 25.47 -8.96
N VAL A 567 2.36 26.75 -9.32
CA VAL A 567 1.69 27.34 -10.50
C VAL A 567 2.17 26.65 -11.78
N VAL A 568 3.48 26.45 -11.94
CA VAL A 568 4.03 25.71 -13.10
C VAL A 568 3.52 24.28 -13.14
N ARG A 569 3.49 23.59 -11.98
CA ARG A 569 2.97 22.22 -11.85
C ARG A 569 1.50 22.13 -12.26
N GLN A 570 0.66 23.05 -11.78
CA GLN A 570 -0.76 23.10 -12.13
C GLN A 570 -0.96 23.32 -13.63
N ARG A 571 -0.19 24.23 -14.24
CA ARG A 571 -0.24 24.45 -15.69
C ARG A 571 0.15 23.20 -16.47
N LEU A 572 1.23 22.52 -16.09
CA LEU A 572 1.68 21.29 -16.76
C LEU A 572 0.69 20.14 -16.58
N ASN A 573 0.08 19.99 -15.41
CA ASN A 573 -0.99 19.01 -15.19
C ASN A 573 -2.19 19.31 -16.09
N PHE A 574 -2.62 20.58 -16.18
CA PHE A 574 -3.70 20.99 -17.06
C PHE A 574 -3.37 20.71 -18.54
N GLU A 575 -2.17 21.06 -19.02
CA GLU A 575 -1.72 20.73 -20.38
C GLU A 575 -1.76 19.22 -20.64
N ARG A 576 -1.32 18.40 -19.68
CA ARG A 576 -1.37 16.94 -19.75
C ARG A 576 -2.81 16.40 -19.82
N GLU A 577 -3.71 16.94 -19.00
CA GLU A 577 -5.13 16.57 -18.98
C GLU A 577 -5.83 16.96 -20.30
N GLU A 578 -5.58 18.17 -20.82
CA GLU A 578 -6.11 18.63 -22.10
C GLU A 578 -5.66 17.73 -23.26
N LEU A 579 -4.41 17.26 -23.26
CA LEU A 579 -3.94 16.29 -24.25
C LEU A 579 -4.77 14.99 -24.20
N GLY A 580 -5.07 14.50 -23.00
CA GLY A 580 -5.90 13.31 -22.80
C GLY A 580 -7.33 13.52 -23.32
N GLN A 581 -7.97 14.64 -22.94
CA GLN A 581 -9.32 14.97 -23.38
C GLN A 581 -9.40 15.17 -24.90
N ALA A 582 -8.44 15.88 -25.49
CA ALA A 582 -8.36 16.10 -26.93
C ALA A 582 -8.17 14.77 -27.68
N ALA A 583 -7.36 13.84 -27.17
CA ALA A 583 -7.20 12.52 -27.75
C ALA A 583 -8.52 11.72 -27.73
N VAL A 584 -9.23 11.71 -26.61
CA VAL A 584 -10.54 11.04 -26.48
C VAL A 584 -11.58 11.64 -27.44
N LEU A 585 -11.62 12.96 -27.59
CA LEU A 585 -12.50 13.63 -28.55
C LEU A 585 -12.16 13.25 -30.00
N ARG A 586 -10.87 13.20 -30.35
CA ARG A 586 -10.45 12.73 -31.68
C ARG A 586 -10.85 11.27 -31.90
N LEU A 587 -10.73 10.40 -30.89
CA LEU A 587 -11.17 9.00 -30.99
C LEU A 587 -12.68 8.91 -31.26
N ARG A 588 -13.51 9.73 -30.59
CA ARG A 588 -14.95 9.78 -30.86
C ARG A 588 -15.29 10.13 -32.31
N THR A 589 -14.50 11.00 -32.95
CA THR A 589 -14.68 11.37 -34.36
C THR A 589 -14.20 10.30 -35.34
N LEU A 590 -13.31 9.41 -34.92
CA LEU A 590 -12.78 8.31 -35.74
C LEU A 590 -13.78 7.16 -35.88
N LEU A 591 -14.61 6.96 -34.85
CA LEU A 591 -15.53 5.84 -34.72
C LEU A 591 -16.94 6.19 -35.20
N ASP A 592 -17.63 5.22 -35.77
CA ASP A 592 -19.07 5.31 -35.98
C ASP A 592 -19.85 5.15 -34.67
N GLU A 593 -21.18 5.34 -34.73
CA GLU A 593 -22.05 5.27 -33.55
C GLU A 593 -22.06 3.89 -32.88
N GLN A 594 -22.02 2.82 -33.68
CA GLN A 594 -22.01 1.45 -33.16
C GLN A 594 -20.71 1.16 -32.42
N GLN A 595 -19.58 1.56 -33.02
CA GLN A 595 -18.25 1.44 -32.43
C GLN A 595 -18.12 2.25 -31.12
N ARG A 596 -18.64 3.49 -31.07
CA ARG A 596 -18.62 4.32 -29.86
C ARG A 596 -19.41 3.69 -28.70
N SER A 597 -20.57 3.11 -28.99
CA SER A 597 -21.40 2.44 -27.99
C SER A 597 -20.68 1.24 -27.37
N LEU A 598 -19.96 0.44 -28.19
CA LEU A 598 -19.20 -0.73 -27.71
C LEU A 598 -18.10 -0.40 -26.70
N VAL A 599 -17.49 0.79 -26.80
CA VAL A 599 -16.44 1.25 -25.87
C VAL A 599 -16.96 2.26 -24.83
N ASN A 600 -18.28 2.41 -24.71
CA ASN A 600 -18.93 3.37 -23.81
C ASN A 600 -18.38 4.81 -23.98
N MET A 601 -18.13 5.23 -25.21
CA MET A 601 -17.60 6.58 -25.47
C MET A 601 -18.64 7.68 -25.33
N ASP A 602 -19.93 7.37 -25.37
CA ASP A 602 -21.01 8.36 -25.32
C ASP A 602 -21.45 8.72 -23.89
N VAL A 603 -21.07 7.92 -22.90
CA VAL A 603 -21.25 8.26 -21.49
C VAL A 603 -20.13 9.20 -21.10
N ILE A 604 -20.44 10.48 -20.89
CA ILE A 604 -19.56 11.37 -20.13
C ILE A 604 -19.57 10.81 -18.71
N ASP A 605 -18.59 9.99 -18.35
CA ASP A 605 -18.45 9.57 -16.96
C ASP A 605 -18.13 10.85 -16.19
N HIS A 606 -18.96 11.23 -15.22
CA HIS A 606 -18.67 12.40 -14.38
C HIS A 606 -17.31 12.27 -13.66
N ARG A 607 -16.77 11.04 -13.58
CA ARG A 607 -15.39 10.74 -13.16
C ARG A 607 -14.29 11.25 -14.10
N ASP A 608 -14.63 11.66 -15.31
CA ASP A 608 -13.72 12.27 -16.29
C ASP A 608 -13.66 13.81 -16.10
N SER A 609 -14.42 14.36 -15.13
CA SER A 609 -14.32 15.75 -14.72
C SER A 609 -13.04 15.95 -13.89
N PRO A 610 -12.17 16.92 -14.24
CA PRO A 610 -10.95 17.22 -13.47
C PRO A 610 -11.22 17.88 -12.10
N TRP A 611 -12.50 18.02 -11.72
CA TRP A 611 -12.94 18.77 -10.53
C TRP A 611 -13.56 17.90 -9.43
N ASP A 612 -13.60 16.57 -9.61
CA ASP A 612 -14.03 15.57 -8.61
C ASP A 612 -12.81 14.84 -8.02
#